data_AF-A0A0D0A0B0-F1
#
_entry.id   AF-A0A0D0A0B0-F1
#
_cell.length_a   1.000
_cell.length_b   1.000
_cell.length_c   1.000
_cell.angle_alpha   90.00
_cell.angle_beta   90.00
_cell.angle_gamma   90.00
#
_symmetry.space_group_name_H-M   'P 1'
#
loop_
_entity.id
_entity.type
_entity.pdbx_description
1 polymer ?
#
loop_
_entity_poly.entity_id
_entity_poly.type
_entity_poly.pdbx_seq_one_letter_code
_entity_poly.pdbx_strand_id
1 'polypeptide(L)'
;MDHPLVYIPLLVSHILAHSSIFPVCTIIMLRPPVHKTEQKKFEASQETRRHHYAKDGILSRRRGLRLTKPSQEVQEIQRALAVALGYDEDLSEPETSDDENDALSIDLPSCLLAFKSIKDEMLMLIGEPCAFTESLLLQYVKSLPDEVHGKGDTSIIQNAKTEVEHLLRRATRVQDQIMIFCGVSTESRATESVSRFLSTTLAYIDDVQYFLDIEGLTELTVAHSMGELMYQKRIRI
;
A
#
# COMPACT_ATOMS: atom_id res chain seq x y z
N MET A 1 -10.69 37.84 24.90
CA MET A 1 -11.43 37.16 23.80
C MET A 1 -10.34 36.70 22.85
N ASP A 2 -9.71 35.62 23.27
CA ASP A 2 -8.38 35.21 22.86
C ASP A 2 -8.52 34.10 21.82
N HIS A 3 -8.05 34.36 20.61
CA HIS A 3 -7.90 33.35 19.57
C HIS A 3 -6.60 32.56 19.80
N PRO A 4 -6.62 31.22 19.83
CA PRO A 4 -5.39 30.46 19.82
C PRO A 4 -4.84 30.44 18.40
N LEU A 5 -3.68 31.09 18.23
CA LEU A 5 -2.78 30.92 17.09
C LEU A 5 -2.26 29.48 17.08
N VAL A 6 -2.85 28.62 16.26
CA VAL A 6 -2.34 27.25 16.07
C VAL A 6 -1.24 27.27 15.01
N TYR A 7 -0.03 27.07 15.54
CA TYR A 7 1.21 26.65 14.90
C TYR A 7 1.05 25.74 13.66
N ILE A 8 1.19 26.30 12.46
CA ILE A 8 1.40 25.53 11.21
C ILE A 8 2.85 25.61 10.65
N PRO A 9 3.76 26.55 11.02
CA PRO A 9 5.06 26.63 10.33
C PRO A 9 6.13 25.63 10.80
N LEU A 10 5.78 24.61 11.61
CA LEU A 10 6.73 23.57 12.04
C LEU A 10 6.79 22.34 11.11
N LEU A 11 5.81 22.17 10.21
CA LEU A 11 5.67 20.98 9.36
C LEU A 11 6.78 20.88 8.28
N VAL A 12 7.18 22.02 7.70
CA VAL A 12 8.24 22.09 6.69
C VAL A 12 9.63 21.88 7.31
N SER A 13 9.82 22.29 8.56
CA SER A 13 11.13 22.27 9.22
C SER A 13 11.53 20.88 9.74
N HIS A 14 10.56 20.06 10.15
CA HIS A 14 10.86 18.74 10.74
C HIS A 14 11.11 17.65 9.68
N ILE A 15 10.47 17.75 8.50
CA ILE A 15 10.65 16.77 7.42
C ILE A 15 11.95 17.06 6.63
N LEU A 16 12.35 18.33 6.49
CA LEU A 16 13.59 18.71 5.79
C LEU A 16 14.87 18.51 6.61
N ALA A 17 14.78 18.43 7.95
CA ALA A 17 15.95 18.32 8.84
C ALA A 17 16.65 16.95 8.84
N HIS A 18 16.11 15.93 8.15
CA HIS A 18 16.72 14.60 8.02
C HIS A 18 17.37 14.33 6.66
N SER A 19 17.68 15.39 5.88
CA SER A 19 18.26 15.29 4.53
C SER A 19 19.79 15.36 4.50
N SER A 20 20.48 14.76 5.48
CA SER A 20 21.93 14.56 5.37
C SER A 20 22.36 13.19 5.88
N ILE A 21 23.26 12.58 5.11
CA ILE A 21 23.90 11.27 5.30
C ILE A 21 23.16 10.12 4.62
N PHE A 22 23.38 9.99 3.30
CA PHE A 22 23.30 8.70 2.62
C PHE A 22 24.59 7.91 2.89
N PRO A 23 24.59 6.84 3.72
CA PRO A 23 25.47 5.73 3.45
C PRO A 23 24.82 4.91 2.33
N VAL A 24 25.60 4.62 1.30
CA VAL A 24 25.29 3.59 0.30
C VAL A 24 25.15 2.27 1.07
N CYS A 25 23.94 1.91 1.48
CA CYS A 25 23.65 0.63 2.10
C CYS A 25 23.60 -0.42 1.01
N THR A 26 24.75 -1.05 0.78
CA THR A 26 24.84 -2.37 0.17
C THR A 26 23.88 -3.28 0.95
N ILE A 27 22.77 -3.70 0.33
CA ILE A 27 21.88 -4.72 0.92
C ILE A 27 22.65 -6.04 0.88
N ILE A 28 23.50 -6.23 1.88
CA ILE A 28 23.95 -7.55 2.28
C ILE A 28 22.66 -8.23 2.72
N MET A 29 22.16 -9.20 1.93
CA MET A 29 21.12 -10.11 2.39
C MET A 29 21.70 -10.88 3.57
N LEU A 30 21.55 -10.32 4.78
CA LEU A 30 21.90 -10.97 6.02
C LEU A 30 21.05 -12.24 6.08
N ARG A 31 21.74 -13.38 5.98
CA ARG A 31 21.11 -14.69 6.15
C ARG A 31 20.26 -14.66 7.43
N PRO A 32 19.06 -15.28 7.41
CA PRO A 32 18.23 -15.37 8.59
C PRO A 32 19.06 -15.84 9.80
N PRO A 33 18.94 -15.20 10.97
CA PRO A 33 19.71 -15.56 12.14
C PRO A 33 19.44 -17.03 12.49
N VAL A 34 20.46 -17.87 12.34
CA VAL A 34 20.37 -19.28 12.75
C VAL A 34 20.39 -19.32 14.27
N HIS A 35 19.21 -19.47 14.87
CA HIS A 35 19.08 -19.65 16.31
C HIS A 35 19.72 -20.97 16.73
N LYS A 36 20.93 -20.90 17.29
CA LYS A 36 21.73 -22.09 17.68
C LYS A 36 21.19 -22.82 18.92
N THR A 37 20.39 -22.14 19.73
CA THR A 37 19.85 -22.64 21.00
C THR A 37 18.33 -22.85 20.91
N GLU A 38 17.82 -23.94 21.48
CA GLU A 38 16.37 -24.23 21.47
C GLU A 38 15.53 -23.13 22.12
N GLN A 39 16.04 -22.49 23.18
CA GLN A 39 15.34 -21.40 23.85
C GLN A 39 15.10 -20.19 22.92
N LYS A 40 16.11 -19.79 22.13
CA LYS A 40 15.95 -18.72 21.13
C LYS A 40 15.05 -19.12 19.95
N LYS A 41 15.00 -20.40 19.58
CA LYS A 41 14.03 -20.90 18.59
C LYS A 41 12.60 -20.80 19.11
N PHE A 42 12.41 -21.13 20.39
CA PHE A 42 11.11 -21.06 21.05
C PHE A 42 10.62 -19.61 21.20
N GLU A 43 11.49 -18.68 21.59
CA GLU A 43 11.18 -17.24 21.69
C GLU A 43 10.81 -16.65 20.33
N ALA A 44 11.61 -16.92 19.28
CA ALA A 44 11.30 -16.47 17.92
C ALA A 44 9.96 -17.05 17.40
N SER A 45 9.67 -18.31 17.71
CA SER A 45 8.39 -18.94 17.38
C SER A 45 7.20 -18.29 18.11
N GLN A 46 7.36 -17.97 19.40
CA GLN A 46 6.34 -17.22 20.14
C GLN A 46 6.09 -15.83 19.57
N GLU A 47 7.14 -15.10 19.22
CA GLU A 47 7.03 -13.76 18.66
C GLU A 47 6.35 -13.77 17.29
N THR A 48 6.68 -14.75 16.45
CA THR A 48 6.01 -14.98 15.15
C THR A 48 4.52 -15.28 15.35
N ARG A 49 4.18 -16.10 16.35
CA ARG A 49 2.78 -16.38 16.72
C ARG A 49 2.06 -15.13 17.24
N ARG A 50 2.70 -14.30 18.06
CA ARG A 50 2.12 -13.04 18.57
C ARG A 50 1.76 -12.09 17.43
N HIS A 51 2.65 -11.94 16.45
CA HIS A 51 2.37 -11.13 15.25
C HIS A 51 1.22 -11.70 14.41
N HIS A 52 1.17 -13.02 14.25
CA HIS A 52 0.08 -13.68 13.52
C HIS A 52 -1.28 -13.46 14.20
N TYR A 53 -1.38 -13.63 15.52
CA TYR A 53 -2.64 -13.46 16.23
C TYR A 53 -3.04 -11.98 16.42
N ALA A 54 -2.07 -11.05 16.44
CA ALA A 54 -2.35 -9.61 16.39
C ALA A 54 -2.98 -9.21 15.04
N LYS A 55 -2.51 -9.79 13.92
CA LYS A 55 -3.09 -9.64 12.58
C LYS A 55 -4.54 -10.12 12.56
N ASP A 56 -4.83 -11.27 13.16
CA ASP A 56 -6.19 -11.82 13.23
C ASP A 56 -7.16 -10.95 14.04
N GLY A 57 -6.70 -10.34 15.14
CA GLY A 57 -7.52 -9.43 15.96
C GLY A 57 -7.94 -8.16 15.20
N ILE A 58 -7.04 -7.60 14.39
CA ILE A 58 -7.31 -6.40 13.58
C ILE A 58 -8.21 -6.77 12.38
N LEU A 59 -7.92 -7.87 11.69
CA LEU A 59 -8.72 -8.34 10.56
C LEU A 59 -10.15 -8.73 10.98
N SER A 60 -10.31 -9.34 12.16
CA SER A 60 -11.63 -9.68 12.71
C SER A 60 -12.43 -8.44 13.08
N ARG A 61 -11.78 -7.41 13.65
CA ARG A 61 -12.41 -6.11 13.92
C ARG A 61 -12.89 -5.43 12.62
N ARG A 62 -12.06 -5.45 11.57
CA ARG A 62 -12.40 -4.90 10.25
C ARG A 62 -13.52 -5.67 9.54
N ARG A 63 -13.56 -7.01 9.66
CA ARG A 63 -14.68 -7.81 9.16
C ARG A 63 -15.98 -7.53 9.90
N GLY A 64 -15.92 -7.32 11.22
CA GLY A 64 -17.08 -6.87 12.01
C GLY A 64 -17.63 -5.52 11.54
N LEU A 65 -16.75 -4.57 11.22
CA LEU A 65 -17.13 -3.25 10.71
C LEU A 65 -17.65 -3.27 9.25
N ARG A 66 -17.20 -4.23 8.42
CA ARG A 66 -17.71 -4.42 7.05
C ARG A 66 -19.06 -5.15 6.99
N LEU A 67 -19.44 -5.88 8.04
CA LEU A 67 -20.70 -6.62 8.11
C LEU A 67 -21.88 -5.79 8.63
N THR A 68 -21.61 -4.66 9.29
CA THR A 68 -22.64 -3.69 9.61
C THR A 68 -22.97 -2.90 8.35
N LYS A 69 -24.13 -3.20 7.73
CA LYS A 69 -24.70 -2.32 6.69
C LYS A 69 -24.70 -0.89 7.25
N PRO A 70 -24.18 0.11 6.52
CA PRO A 70 -24.25 1.49 6.98
C PRO A 70 -25.71 1.82 7.29
N SER A 71 -25.96 2.51 8.41
CA SER A 71 -27.32 2.93 8.74
C SER A 71 -27.87 3.81 7.60
N GLN A 72 -29.19 3.83 7.47
CA GLN A 72 -29.87 4.59 6.42
C GLN A 72 -29.45 6.08 6.45
N GLU A 73 -29.17 6.62 7.65
CA GLU A 73 -28.65 7.96 7.86
C GLU A 73 -27.25 8.18 7.26
N VAL A 74 -26.35 7.19 7.37
CA VAL A 74 -25.00 7.26 6.77
C VAL A 74 -25.07 7.22 5.25
N GLN A 75 -26.00 6.44 4.68
CA GLN A 75 -26.22 6.41 3.23
C GLN A 75 -26.79 7.74 2.71
N GLU A 76 -27.68 8.38 3.46
CA GLU A 76 -28.23 9.69 3.10
C GLU A 76 -27.16 10.79 3.19
N ILE A 77 -26.28 10.75 4.19
CA ILE A 77 -25.14 11.67 4.29
C ILE A 77 -24.17 11.47 3.12
N GLN A 78 -23.86 10.22 2.75
CA GLN A 78 -23.01 9.91 1.61
C GLN A 78 -23.61 10.41 0.28
N ARG A 79 -24.92 10.23 0.09
CA ARG A 79 -25.63 10.72 -1.11
C ARG A 79 -25.67 12.24 -1.14
N ALA A 80 -25.92 12.90 -0.01
CA ALA A 80 -25.90 14.36 0.09
C ALA A 80 -24.50 14.95 -0.18
N LEU A 81 -23.44 14.27 0.26
CA LEU A 81 -22.06 14.67 -0.02
C LEU A 81 -21.69 14.51 -1.50
N ALA A 82 -22.12 13.42 -2.14
CA ALA A 82 -21.86 13.17 -3.56
C ALA A 82 -22.51 14.25 -4.45
N VAL A 83 -23.75 14.65 -4.13
CA VAL A 83 -24.46 15.73 -4.83
C VAL A 83 -23.81 17.10 -4.57
N ALA A 84 -23.37 17.38 -3.33
CA ALA A 84 -22.71 18.64 -2.99
C ALA A 84 -21.34 18.81 -3.67
N LEU A 85 -20.68 17.71 -4.03
CA LEU A 85 -19.40 17.68 -4.73
C LEU A 85 -19.55 17.61 -6.26
N GLY A 86 -20.77 17.68 -6.79
CA GLY A 86 -21.02 17.72 -8.23
C GLY A 86 -20.80 16.39 -8.95
N TYR A 87 -20.87 15.26 -8.23
CA TYR A 87 -20.97 13.95 -8.87
C TYR A 87 -22.41 13.77 -9.36
N ASP A 88 -22.67 14.13 -10.62
CA ASP A 88 -23.92 13.78 -11.31
C ASP A 88 -24.04 12.24 -11.35
N GLU A 89 -25.22 11.75 -10.96
CA GLU A 89 -25.62 10.35 -11.06
C GLU A 89 -25.79 9.96 -12.54
N ASP A 90 -24.69 9.78 -13.26
CA ASP A 90 -24.60 8.88 -14.41
C ASP A 90 -23.68 7.71 -13.99
N LEU A 91 -24.20 6.87 -13.10
CA LEU A 91 -23.71 5.52 -12.90
C LEU A 91 -24.08 4.66 -14.11
N SER A 92 -23.55 5.01 -15.28
CA SER A 92 -23.12 3.96 -16.20
C SER A 92 -21.97 3.27 -15.50
N GLU A 93 -22.17 2.01 -15.09
CA GLU A 93 -21.07 1.11 -14.77
C GLU A 93 -19.98 1.34 -15.83
N PRO A 94 -18.72 1.64 -15.47
CA PRO A 94 -17.67 1.52 -16.45
C PRO A 94 -17.67 0.04 -16.81
N GLU A 95 -18.28 -0.28 -17.95
CA GLU A 95 -17.89 -1.44 -18.72
C GLU A 95 -16.40 -1.24 -18.97
N THR A 96 -15.59 -1.82 -18.08
CA THR A 96 -14.22 -2.18 -18.41
C THR A 96 -14.37 -3.22 -19.50
N SER A 97 -14.49 -2.74 -20.74
CA SER A 97 -14.06 -3.49 -21.90
C SER A 97 -12.55 -3.70 -21.74
N ASP A 98 -12.20 -4.65 -20.87
CA ASP A 98 -10.93 -5.36 -20.86
C ASP A 98 -10.90 -6.20 -22.14
N ASP A 99 -10.94 -5.54 -23.30
CA ASP A 99 -10.52 -6.10 -24.57
C ASP A 99 -9.02 -5.83 -24.73
N GLU A 100 -8.26 -6.26 -23.72
CA GLU A 100 -6.89 -6.68 -23.93
C GLU A 100 -6.88 -8.19 -23.74
N ASN A 101 -7.36 -8.83 -24.80
CA ASN A 101 -7.03 -10.17 -25.22
C ASN A 101 -5.51 -10.26 -25.49
N ASP A 102 -4.68 -9.89 -24.52
CA ASP A 102 -3.24 -10.09 -24.57
C ASP A 102 -3.03 -11.53 -24.15
N ALA A 103 -3.12 -12.40 -25.15
CA ALA A 103 -2.84 -13.81 -25.06
C ALA A 103 -1.41 -13.98 -24.54
N LEU A 104 -1.25 -14.00 -23.21
CA LEU A 104 -0.08 -14.58 -22.55
C LEU A 104 0.12 -15.93 -23.23
N SER A 105 1.18 -16.03 -24.01
CA SER A 105 1.34 -17.15 -24.92
C SER A 105 1.35 -18.45 -24.13
N ILE A 106 0.78 -19.48 -24.76
CA ILE A 106 0.33 -20.74 -24.16
C ILE A 106 1.52 -21.64 -23.72
N ASP A 107 2.72 -21.08 -23.58
CA ASP A 107 3.94 -21.82 -23.30
C ASP A 107 4.69 -21.28 -22.06
N LEU A 108 5.23 -22.22 -21.28
CA LEU A 108 5.96 -21.94 -20.05
C LEU A 108 7.13 -20.95 -20.22
N PRO A 109 7.99 -21.06 -21.27
CA PRO A 109 9.09 -20.11 -21.46
C PRO A 109 8.64 -18.66 -21.53
N SER A 110 7.55 -18.39 -22.23
CA SER A 110 7.01 -17.04 -22.37
C SER A 110 6.37 -16.53 -21.08
N CYS A 111 5.71 -17.40 -20.31
CA CYS A 111 5.25 -17.07 -18.96
C CYS A 111 6.41 -16.66 -18.06
N LEU A 112 7.55 -17.35 -18.13
CA LEU A 112 8.75 -17.02 -17.35
C LEU A 112 9.39 -15.69 -17.81
N LEU A 113 9.38 -15.40 -19.12
CA LEU A 113 9.85 -14.11 -19.65
C LEU A 113 8.94 -12.95 -19.20
N ALA A 114 7.62 -13.14 -19.26
CA ALA A 114 6.64 -12.17 -18.77
C ALA A 114 6.82 -11.93 -17.27
N PHE A 115 7.00 -12.99 -16.48
CA PHE A 115 7.28 -12.89 -15.05
C PHE A 115 8.55 -12.08 -14.76
N LYS A 116 9.64 -12.35 -15.50
CA LYS A 116 10.88 -11.61 -15.36
C LYS A 116 10.67 -10.12 -15.66
N SER A 117 9.98 -9.81 -16.75
CA SER A 117 9.65 -8.42 -17.13
C SER A 117 8.89 -7.69 -16.02
N ILE A 118 7.83 -8.31 -15.47
CA ILE A 118 7.04 -7.76 -14.37
C ILE A 118 7.91 -7.53 -13.12
N LYS A 119 8.78 -8.48 -12.78
CA LYS A 119 9.68 -8.35 -11.64
C LYS A 119 10.67 -7.20 -11.83
N ASP A 120 11.24 -7.06 -13.03
CA ASP A 120 12.19 -5.99 -13.33
C ASP A 120 11.48 -4.62 -13.28
N GLU A 121 10.26 -4.52 -13.82
CA GLU A 121 9.40 -3.34 -13.75
C GLU A 121 9.04 -2.98 -12.29
N MET A 122 8.64 -3.97 -11.48
CA MET A 122 8.37 -3.81 -10.04
C MET A 122 9.60 -3.25 -9.30
N LEU A 123 10.79 -3.76 -9.59
CA LEU A 123 12.02 -3.31 -8.94
C LEU A 123 12.43 -1.89 -9.38
N MET A 124 12.17 -1.52 -10.64
CA MET A 124 12.42 -0.16 -11.14
C MET A 124 11.44 0.86 -10.56
N LEU A 125 10.15 0.52 -10.49
CA LEU A 125 9.10 1.42 -10.02
C LEU A 125 9.15 1.59 -8.49
N ILE A 126 9.12 0.47 -7.76
CA ILE A 126 8.90 0.47 -6.31
C ILE A 126 10.25 0.41 -5.59
N GLY A 127 11.15 -0.48 -6.04
CA GLY A 127 12.38 -0.79 -5.32
C GLY A 127 12.12 -1.42 -3.94
N GLU A 128 11.85 -0.59 -2.93
CA GLU A 128 11.50 -0.99 -1.57
C GLU A 128 10.12 -0.39 -1.20
N PRO A 129 9.13 -1.20 -0.74
CA PRO A 129 7.77 -0.72 -0.53
C PRO A 129 7.65 0.43 0.47
N CYS A 130 8.41 0.40 1.57
CA CYS A 130 8.31 1.45 2.58
C CYS A 130 8.84 2.78 2.03
N ALA A 131 10.02 2.77 1.42
CA ALA A 131 10.64 3.94 0.79
C ALA A 131 9.78 4.48 -0.36
N PHE A 132 9.16 3.60 -1.14
CA PHE A 132 8.23 4.00 -2.19
C PHE A 132 7.04 4.75 -1.60
N THR A 133 6.33 4.18 -0.62
CA THR A 133 5.18 4.85 0.03
C THR A 133 5.58 6.16 0.73
N GLU A 134 6.72 6.19 1.40
CA GLU A 134 7.26 7.40 2.02
C GLU A 134 7.55 8.49 0.98
N SER A 135 8.10 8.11 -0.17
CA SER A 135 8.36 9.05 -1.27
C SER A 135 7.07 9.64 -1.85
N LEU A 136 6.00 8.84 -1.94
CA LEU A 136 4.68 9.29 -2.39
C LEU A 136 4.08 10.29 -1.40
N LEU A 137 4.13 9.98 -0.10
CA LEU A 137 3.67 10.88 0.95
C LEU A 137 4.45 12.21 0.92
N LEU A 138 5.77 12.16 0.72
CA LEU A 138 6.58 13.36 0.60
C LEU A 138 6.22 14.20 -0.64
N GLN A 139 5.94 13.57 -1.77
CA GLN A 139 5.48 14.26 -2.98
C GLN A 139 4.12 14.93 -2.76
N TYR A 140 3.19 14.25 -2.10
CA TYR A 140 1.91 14.82 -1.69
C TYR A 140 2.10 16.02 -0.74
N VAL A 141 2.95 15.91 0.27
CA VAL A 141 3.21 17.03 1.20
C VAL A 141 3.80 18.24 0.47
N LYS A 142 4.66 18.02 -0.54
CA LYS A 142 5.21 19.10 -1.37
C LYS A 142 4.18 19.76 -2.29
N SER A 143 3.07 19.11 -2.59
CA SER A 143 1.99 19.67 -3.40
C SER A 143 0.93 20.39 -2.58
N LEU A 144 1.07 20.43 -1.24
CA LEU A 144 0.19 21.22 -0.39
C LEU A 144 0.37 22.72 -0.70
N PRO A 145 -0.73 23.46 -0.92
CA PRO A 145 -0.67 24.90 -1.09
C PRO A 145 -0.33 25.60 0.22
N ASP A 146 0.25 26.80 0.14
CA ASP A 146 0.58 27.63 1.32
C ASP A 146 -0.66 28.14 2.08
N GLU A 147 -1.85 27.95 1.53
CA GLU A 147 -3.11 28.34 2.14
C GLU A 147 -3.57 27.34 3.22
N VAL A 148 -4.09 27.87 4.33
CA VAL A 148 -4.42 27.14 5.58
C VAL A 148 -5.43 25.98 5.41
N HIS A 149 -6.15 25.93 4.28
CA HIS A 149 -7.20 24.93 4.03
C HIS A 149 -7.08 24.18 2.70
N GLY A 150 -5.99 24.39 1.97
CA GLY A 150 -5.86 23.74 0.67
C GLY A 150 -5.45 22.27 0.78
N LYS A 151 -6.07 21.43 -0.05
CA LYS A 151 -5.72 20.01 -0.17
C LYS A 151 -4.54 19.86 -1.12
N GLY A 152 -3.63 18.94 -0.80
CA GLY A 152 -2.55 18.55 -1.71
C GLY A 152 -3.09 17.77 -2.89
N ASP A 153 -2.24 17.57 -3.89
CA ASP A 153 -2.57 16.81 -5.09
C ASP A 153 -2.66 15.30 -4.78
N THR A 154 -3.89 14.80 -4.61
CA THR A 154 -4.16 13.38 -4.35
C THR A 154 -3.95 12.50 -5.59
N SER A 155 -3.84 13.09 -6.79
CA SER A 155 -3.58 12.31 -8.01
C SER A 155 -2.22 11.60 -7.96
N ILE A 156 -1.25 12.12 -7.20
CA ILE A 156 0.05 11.48 -6.97
C ILE A 156 -0.12 10.08 -6.36
N ILE A 157 -0.97 9.96 -5.34
CA ILE A 157 -1.24 8.69 -4.65
C ILE A 157 -2.09 7.78 -5.53
N GLN A 158 -3.12 8.35 -6.17
CA GLN A 158 -4.03 7.58 -7.02
C GLN A 158 -3.33 6.99 -8.26
N ASN A 159 -2.48 7.77 -8.93
CA ASN A 159 -1.72 7.30 -10.10
C ASN A 159 -0.78 6.16 -9.70
N ALA A 160 0.00 6.34 -8.62
CA ALA A 160 0.88 5.29 -8.11
C ALA A 160 0.12 4.01 -7.73
N LYS A 161 -1.06 4.14 -7.11
CA LYS A 161 -1.94 3.01 -6.83
C LYS A 161 -2.34 2.27 -8.10
N THR A 162 -2.82 2.98 -9.12
CA THR A 162 -3.26 2.36 -10.38
C THR A 162 -2.12 1.63 -11.10
N GLU A 163 -0.90 2.16 -11.08
CA GLU A 163 0.28 1.50 -11.65
C GLU A 163 0.62 0.19 -10.91
N VAL A 164 0.62 0.20 -9.57
CA VAL A 164 0.90 -1.00 -8.78
C VAL A 164 -0.24 -2.02 -8.92
N GLU A 165 -1.50 -1.60 -9.01
CA GLU A 165 -2.66 -2.47 -9.30
C GLU A 165 -2.53 -3.13 -10.68
N HIS A 166 -2.08 -2.37 -11.69
CA HIS A 166 -1.85 -2.92 -13.02
C HIS A 166 -0.75 -3.99 -13.01
N LEU A 167 0.38 -3.71 -12.34
CA LEU A 167 1.45 -4.69 -12.15
C LEU A 167 0.97 -5.95 -11.42
N LEU A 168 0.18 -5.79 -10.36
CA LEU A 168 -0.36 -6.92 -9.60
C LEU A 168 -1.31 -7.78 -10.44
N ARG A 169 -2.18 -7.16 -11.24
CA ARG A 169 -3.09 -7.89 -12.16
C ARG A 169 -2.29 -8.72 -13.16
N ARG A 170 -1.24 -8.15 -13.76
CA ARG A 170 -0.33 -8.87 -14.67
C ARG A 170 0.41 -10.00 -13.95
N ALA A 171 0.95 -9.74 -12.77
CA ALA A 171 1.67 -10.73 -11.96
C ALA A 171 0.78 -11.93 -11.59
N THR A 172 -0.47 -11.67 -11.19
CA THR A 172 -1.43 -12.70 -10.78
C THR A 172 -1.80 -13.61 -11.96
N ARG A 173 -2.06 -13.03 -13.14
CA ARG A 173 -2.32 -13.83 -14.36
C ARG A 173 -1.15 -14.76 -14.70
N VAL A 174 0.08 -14.25 -14.65
CA VAL A 174 1.29 -15.06 -14.93
C VAL A 174 1.52 -16.11 -13.85
N GLN A 175 1.27 -15.78 -12.58
CA GLN A 175 1.32 -16.72 -11.46
C GLN A 175 0.37 -17.90 -11.70
N ASP A 176 -0.88 -17.65 -12.07
CA ASP A 176 -1.88 -18.70 -12.32
C ASP A 176 -1.43 -19.63 -13.46
N GLN A 177 -0.91 -19.07 -14.55
CA GLN A 177 -0.38 -19.86 -15.68
C GLN A 177 0.82 -20.73 -15.26
N ILE A 178 1.80 -20.17 -14.55
CA ILE A 178 2.95 -20.93 -14.06
C ILE A 178 2.51 -22.02 -13.08
N MET A 179 1.50 -21.75 -12.25
CA MET A 179 0.91 -22.77 -11.39
C MET A 179 0.34 -23.92 -12.25
N ILE A 180 -0.44 -23.61 -13.28
CA ILE A 180 -1.03 -24.63 -14.16
C ILE A 180 0.04 -25.51 -14.83
N PHE A 181 1.15 -24.92 -15.30
CA PHE A 181 2.23 -25.67 -15.96
C PHE A 181 3.11 -26.47 -15.00
N CYS A 182 3.47 -25.90 -13.85
CA CYS A 182 4.54 -26.42 -13.00
C CYS A 182 4.06 -26.94 -11.64
N GLY A 183 2.81 -26.70 -11.27
CA GLY A 183 2.31 -26.99 -9.94
C GLY A 183 2.99 -26.14 -8.86
N VAL A 184 3.14 -26.71 -7.66
CA VAL A 184 3.86 -26.08 -6.56
C VAL A 184 5.37 -26.24 -6.78
N SER A 185 5.94 -25.33 -7.57
CA SER A 185 7.37 -25.30 -7.90
C SER A 185 8.09 -24.08 -7.31
N THR A 186 9.41 -24.00 -7.54
CA THR A 186 10.23 -22.82 -7.19
C THR A 186 9.79 -21.57 -7.93
N GLU A 187 9.38 -21.73 -9.19
CA GLU A 187 8.89 -20.65 -10.06
C GLU A 187 7.55 -20.12 -9.54
N SER A 188 6.62 -21.02 -9.19
CA SER A 188 5.33 -20.67 -8.59
C SER A 188 5.49 -19.94 -7.25
N ARG A 189 6.46 -20.34 -6.41
CA ARG A 189 6.78 -19.61 -5.17
C ARG A 189 7.42 -18.24 -5.44
N ALA A 190 8.23 -18.13 -6.48
CA ALA A 190 8.84 -16.87 -6.87
C ALA A 190 7.79 -15.86 -7.35
N THR A 191 6.82 -16.31 -8.14
CA THR A 191 5.70 -15.48 -8.60
C THR A 191 4.79 -15.06 -7.45
N GLU A 192 4.48 -15.99 -6.54
CA GLU A 192 3.74 -15.68 -5.30
C GLU A 192 4.46 -14.60 -4.45
N SER A 193 5.81 -14.65 -4.38
CA SER A 193 6.58 -13.64 -3.66
C SER A 193 6.46 -12.25 -4.28
N VAL A 194 6.41 -12.14 -5.62
CA VAL A 194 6.22 -10.88 -6.33
C VAL A 194 4.79 -10.35 -6.11
N SER A 195 3.78 -11.21 -6.26
CA SER A 195 2.40 -10.84 -5.98
C SER A 195 2.21 -10.36 -4.54
N ARG A 196 2.80 -11.05 -3.56
CA ARG A 196 2.76 -10.64 -2.15
C ARG A 196 3.45 -9.30 -1.90
N PHE A 197 4.57 -9.05 -2.58
CA PHE A 197 5.28 -7.77 -2.50
C PHE A 197 4.41 -6.62 -3.04
N LEU A 198 3.80 -6.80 -4.21
CA LEU A 198 2.90 -5.83 -4.81
C LEU A 198 1.66 -5.58 -3.94
N SER A 199 1.04 -6.64 -3.42
CA SER A 199 -0.10 -6.52 -2.48
C SER A 199 0.25 -5.79 -1.19
N THR A 200 1.46 -6.00 -0.66
CA THR A 200 1.94 -5.26 0.52
C THR A 200 2.12 -3.78 0.18
N THR A 201 2.68 -3.48 -0.99
CA THR A 201 2.87 -2.10 -1.46
C THR A 201 1.53 -1.39 -1.64
N LEU A 202 0.54 -2.06 -2.26
CA LEU A 202 -0.82 -1.53 -2.37
C LEU A 202 -1.45 -1.25 -1.02
N ALA A 203 -1.31 -2.16 -0.06
CA ALA A 203 -1.87 -1.95 1.26
C ALA A 203 -1.27 -0.75 1.99
N TYR A 204 0.01 -0.44 1.76
CA TYR A 204 0.63 0.78 2.29
C TYR A 204 0.06 2.03 1.63
N ILE A 205 -0.16 2.00 0.32
CA ILE A 205 -0.77 3.11 -0.42
C ILE A 205 -2.22 3.32 0.01
N ASP A 206 -2.99 2.23 0.15
CA ASP A 206 -4.37 2.26 0.64
C ASP A 206 -4.49 2.83 2.05
N ASP A 207 -3.52 2.54 2.93
CA ASP A 207 -3.48 3.10 4.28
C ASP A 207 -3.31 4.62 4.24
N VAL A 208 -2.39 5.14 3.42
CA VAL A 208 -2.23 6.58 3.22
C VAL A 208 -3.48 7.21 2.61
N GLN A 209 -4.03 6.59 1.56
CA GLN A 209 -5.24 7.07 0.89
C GLN A 209 -6.44 7.12 1.85
N TYR A 210 -6.58 6.14 2.73
CA TYR A 210 -7.63 6.10 3.75
C TYR A 210 -7.62 7.36 4.63
N PHE A 211 -6.45 7.74 5.14
CA PHE A 211 -6.35 8.96 5.94
C PHE A 211 -6.58 10.22 5.10
N LEU A 212 -6.17 10.25 3.83
CA LEU A 212 -6.41 11.41 2.96
C LEU A 212 -7.90 11.63 2.64
N ASP A 213 -8.62 10.54 2.35
CA ASP A 213 -10.00 10.61 1.85
C ASP A 213 -11.04 10.66 2.96
N ILE A 214 -10.80 9.97 4.09
CA ILE A 214 -11.80 9.77 5.14
C ILE A 214 -11.49 10.58 6.40
N GLU A 215 -10.29 10.44 6.95
CA GLU A 215 -9.98 11.05 8.25
C GLU A 215 -9.51 12.50 8.14
N GLY A 216 -8.80 12.83 7.06
CA GLY A 216 -8.28 14.17 6.79
C GLY A 216 -6.77 14.29 7.02
N LEU A 217 -6.22 15.42 6.57
CA LEU A 217 -4.79 15.71 6.62
C LEU A 217 -4.23 15.79 8.06
N THR A 218 -5.05 16.26 9.00
CA THR A 218 -4.69 16.37 10.42
C THR A 218 -4.41 15.00 11.03
N GLU A 219 -5.31 14.05 10.79
CA GLU A 219 -5.25 12.68 11.27
C GLU A 219 -4.12 11.91 10.60
N LEU A 220 -3.91 12.10 9.28
CA LEU A 220 -2.74 11.58 8.58
C LEU A 220 -1.43 12.05 9.24
N THR A 221 -1.36 13.34 9.59
CA THR A 221 -0.17 13.93 10.22
C THR A 221 0.07 13.34 11.61
N VAL A 222 -0.99 13.21 12.41
CA VAL A 222 -0.92 12.58 13.74
C VAL A 222 -0.46 11.12 13.61
N ALA A 223 -1.11 10.33 12.76
CA ALA A 223 -0.77 8.93 12.52
C ALA A 223 0.68 8.77 12.06
N HIS A 224 1.14 9.61 11.12
CA HIS A 224 2.53 9.62 10.67
C HIS A 224 3.50 9.95 11.81
N SER A 225 3.20 10.96 12.62
CA SER A 225 4.06 11.39 13.74
C SER A 225 4.17 10.33 14.86
N MET A 226 3.11 9.53 15.03
CA MET A 226 3.06 8.44 16.01
C MET A 226 3.62 7.13 15.47
N GLY A 227 4.06 7.08 14.21
CA GLY A 227 4.57 5.84 13.60
C GLY A 227 3.46 4.81 13.36
N GLU A 228 2.21 5.26 13.18
CA GLU A 228 1.06 4.37 13.14
C GLU A 228 0.72 3.79 11.78
N LEU A 229 1.26 4.37 10.71
CA LEU A 229 1.02 3.95 9.33
C LEU A 229 1.62 2.56 9.07
N MET A 230 0.96 1.78 8.23
CA MET A 230 1.32 0.38 7.95
C MET A 230 2.77 0.22 7.47
N TYR A 231 3.25 1.15 6.61
CA TYR A 231 4.60 1.10 6.09
C TYR A 231 5.66 1.38 7.18
N GLN A 232 5.38 2.27 8.13
CA GLN A 232 6.27 2.58 9.25
C GLN A 232 6.43 1.38 10.19
N LYS A 233 5.35 0.62 10.39
CA LYS A 233 5.34 -0.63 11.17
C LYS A 233 5.83 -1.85 10.37
N ARG A 234 6.13 -1.69 9.08
CA ARG A 234 6.60 -2.75 8.17
C ARG A 234 5.68 -3.98 8.12
N ILE A 235 4.36 -3.74 8.15
CA ILE A 235 3.35 -4.80 8.18
C ILE A 235 3.26 -5.46 6.80
N ARG A 236 3.69 -6.72 6.69
CA ARG A 236 3.60 -7.49 5.43
C ARG A 236 2.28 -8.26 5.37
N ILE A 237 1.61 -8.21 4.22
CA ILE A 237 0.33 -8.93 4.00
C ILE A 237 0.57 -10.35 3.49
#